data_AF-A0A858Q6D9-F1
#
_entry.id   AF-A0A858Q6D9-F1
#
_cell.length_a   1.000
_cell.length_b   1.000
_cell.length_c   1.000
_cell.angle_alpha   90.00
_cell.angle_beta   90.00
_cell.angle_gamma   90.00
#
_symmetry.space_group_name_H-M   'P 1'
#
loop_
_entity.id
_entity.type
_entity.pdbx_description
1 polymer ?
#
loop_
_entity_poly.entity_id
_entity_poly.type
_entity_poly.pdbx_seq_one_letter_code
_entity_poly.pdbx_strand_id
1 'polypeptide(L)'
;MTDVRLTTLSHGGGCGCKIAPAVLSQMLAELPLASRFPDLLVGTETSDDAAVYRIGPHQAVVATTDFFMPIVDDPYDFGRIAATNALSDVYAMGGTPILALAVVGMPVDKLPVETMRKILAGGAAVCEAAGIPIAGGHSIDSPEPIYGLVALGLVHPDKLKRNDGARPGDVLILGKPLGVGVLSAALKKGRLDATGYARMIEHTTRLNSVGAALAELDGVHAMTDVTGFGLLGHLLEICRGSSLGAEIVFGDIPVIDIARELAQEGYATGAAARNWDSYGAWVRLSPELAEWQHKLLCDPQTSGGLLVACDPASAGEVMALFESQGYAQSGRIGRMGEPGGVTGIDVKMMKNNPPQSPLVRGEDTPSSQSLLEEKAGASSPHPLDNPPDKGGRGVGGRRVQRAIYLPYDKNLTALARENRRNPTPAESLLWNKVLRCRQFARYKFLRQKPIGSYIVDFYCSELQLVIEIDGDSHARQIEYDGERTRFLNSLGLEVVRYANQEVLHDLAGVFADLSRRVETRT
;
A
#
# COMPACT_ATOMS: atom_id res chain seq x y z
N MET A 1 -25.93 -28.72 -18.05
CA MET A 1 -25.22 -28.23 -16.84
C MET A 1 -25.99 -27.02 -16.35
N THR A 2 -26.47 -27.05 -15.11
CA THR A 2 -27.15 -25.90 -14.49
C THR A 2 -26.16 -24.76 -14.34
N ASP A 3 -26.45 -23.62 -14.97
CA ASP A 3 -25.64 -22.42 -14.92
C ASP A 3 -25.72 -21.82 -13.51
N VAL A 4 -24.64 -21.93 -12.72
CA VAL A 4 -24.63 -21.47 -11.34
C VAL A 4 -24.40 -19.97 -11.32
N ARG A 5 -25.42 -19.20 -10.91
CA ARG A 5 -25.33 -17.75 -10.72
C ARG A 5 -24.46 -17.39 -9.53
N LEU A 6 -23.27 -16.84 -9.78
CA LEU A 6 -22.30 -16.53 -8.72
C LEU A 6 -22.84 -15.55 -7.67
N THR A 7 -23.65 -14.57 -8.06
CA THR A 7 -24.19 -13.57 -7.12
C THR A 7 -25.14 -14.16 -6.08
N THR A 8 -25.70 -15.35 -6.32
CA THR A 8 -26.55 -16.05 -5.34
C THR A 8 -25.76 -16.72 -4.22
N LEU A 9 -24.43 -16.84 -4.39
CA LEU A 9 -23.52 -17.42 -3.40
C LEU A 9 -22.83 -16.35 -2.53
N SER A 10 -23.25 -15.09 -2.62
CA SER A 10 -22.58 -13.95 -1.96
C SER A 10 -23.55 -13.11 -1.13
N HIS A 11 -23.30 -13.02 0.17
CA HIS A 11 -24.11 -12.16 1.06
C HIS A 11 -23.87 -10.65 0.82
N GLY A 12 -22.71 -10.27 0.28
CA GLY A 12 -22.37 -8.92 -0.19
C GLY A 12 -21.39 -9.01 -1.35
N GLY A 13 -21.60 -8.26 -2.44
CA GLY A 13 -20.72 -8.34 -3.62
C GLY A 13 -19.73 -7.17 -3.68
N GLY A 14 -18.51 -7.43 -4.18
CA GLY A 14 -17.55 -6.39 -4.53
C GLY A 14 -17.00 -5.65 -3.32
N CYS A 15 -16.57 -4.40 -3.51
CA CYS A 15 -16.09 -3.57 -2.40
C CYS A 15 -17.16 -3.34 -1.30
N GLY A 16 -18.43 -3.59 -1.60
CA GLY A 16 -19.52 -3.52 -0.63
C GLY A 16 -19.50 -4.62 0.44
N CYS A 17 -18.64 -5.64 0.30
CA CYS A 17 -18.42 -6.67 1.32
C CYS A 17 -17.29 -6.36 2.32
N LYS A 18 -16.59 -5.23 2.17
CA LYS A 18 -15.55 -4.82 3.12
C LYS A 18 -16.15 -4.63 4.52
N ILE A 19 -15.37 -4.97 5.55
CA ILE A 19 -15.73 -4.70 6.95
C ILE A 19 -15.94 -3.19 7.10
N ALA A 20 -17.01 -2.79 7.80
CA ALA A 20 -17.30 -1.37 8.00
C ALA A 20 -16.13 -0.66 8.69
N PRO A 21 -15.77 0.58 8.28
CA PRO A 21 -14.60 1.30 8.81
C PRO A 21 -14.54 1.37 10.34
N ALA A 22 -15.69 1.56 11.00
CA ALA A 22 -15.80 1.61 12.46
C ALA A 22 -15.40 0.28 13.13
N VAL A 23 -15.81 -0.86 12.55
CA VAL A 23 -15.49 -2.19 13.07
C VAL A 23 -14.02 -2.52 12.84
N LEU A 24 -13.49 -2.20 11.66
CA LEU A 24 -12.06 -2.37 11.36
C LEU A 24 -11.19 -1.52 12.31
N SER A 25 -11.58 -0.27 12.56
CA SER A 25 -10.87 0.62 13.49
C SER A 25 -10.84 0.04 14.91
N GLN A 26 -11.95 -0.54 15.38
CA GLN A 26 -11.99 -1.24 16.68
C GLN A 26 -11.06 -2.45 16.71
N MET A 27 -11.04 -3.26 15.65
CA MET A 27 -10.16 -4.44 15.55
C MET A 27 -8.66 -4.06 15.54
N LEU A 28 -8.31 -2.93 14.93
CA LEU A 28 -6.93 -2.45 14.83
C LEU A 28 -6.46 -1.69 16.08
N ALA A 29 -7.37 -1.11 16.88
CA ALA A 29 -7.05 -0.25 18.02
C ALA A 29 -6.24 -0.96 19.14
N GLU A 30 -6.36 -2.28 19.25
CA GLU A 30 -5.66 -3.07 20.27
C GLU A 30 -4.35 -3.69 19.77
N LEU A 31 -4.01 -3.52 18.48
CA LEU A 31 -2.76 -4.04 17.94
C LEU A 31 -1.56 -3.19 18.38
N PRO A 32 -0.42 -3.81 18.72
CA PRO A 32 0.76 -3.06 19.11
C PRO A 32 1.20 -2.12 17.98
N LEU A 33 1.41 -0.84 18.30
CA LEU A 33 1.90 0.16 17.34
C LEU A 33 3.15 -0.37 16.64
N ALA A 34 3.10 -0.42 15.31
CA ALA A 34 4.19 -0.92 14.49
C ALA A 34 5.48 -0.13 14.82
N SER A 35 6.60 -0.85 14.90
CA SER A 35 7.91 -0.20 14.98
C SER A 35 8.10 0.71 13.78
N ARG A 36 8.62 1.93 13.96
CA ARG A 36 8.89 2.84 12.84
C ARG A 36 9.83 2.18 11.84
N PHE A 37 9.35 2.06 10.61
CA PHE A 37 10.02 1.43 9.51
C PHE A 37 10.43 2.54 8.53
N PRO A 38 11.67 3.05 8.59
CA PRO A 38 12.04 4.29 7.89
C PRO A 38 11.91 4.20 6.36
N ASP A 39 12.04 3.01 5.81
CA ASP A 39 11.86 2.75 4.38
C ASP A 39 10.40 2.47 3.99
N LEU A 40 9.48 2.35 4.96
CA LEU A 40 8.04 2.30 4.68
C LEU A 40 7.57 3.74 4.44
N LEU A 41 7.47 4.12 3.17
CA LEU A 41 7.08 5.46 2.74
C LEU A 41 5.59 5.71 2.98
N VAL A 42 4.79 4.67 2.74
CA VAL A 42 3.35 4.66 2.95
C VAL A 42 3.03 3.40 3.73
N GLY A 43 2.52 3.59 4.94
CA GLY A 43 2.19 2.52 5.89
C GLY A 43 0.72 2.59 6.28
N THR A 44 0.42 2.25 7.53
CA THR A 44 -0.95 2.30 8.07
C THR A 44 -1.30 3.64 8.71
N GLU A 45 -0.35 4.58 8.73
CA GLU A 45 -0.52 5.90 9.37
C GLU A 45 -1.40 6.85 8.55
N THR A 46 -1.42 6.69 7.22
CA THR A 46 -2.29 7.41 6.30
C THR A 46 -3.15 6.36 5.60
N SER A 47 -4.46 6.60 5.46
CA SER A 47 -5.39 5.70 4.75
C SER A 47 -5.14 5.76 3.24
N ASP A 48 -3.94 5.43 2.80
CA ASP A 48 -3.51 5.43 1.40
C ASP A 48 -3.81 4.08 0.76
N ASP A 49 -3.78 4.02 -0.57
CA ASP A 49 -4.32 2.89 -1.33
C ASP A 49 -3.42 1.63 -1.26
N ALA A 50 -2.11 1.80 -1.05
CA ALA A 50 -1.18 0.69 -0.97
C ALA A 50 0.01 0.96 -0.04
N ALA A 51 0.61 -0.12 0.47
CA ALA A 51 1.87 -0.02 1.21
C ALA A 51 3.01 0.26 0.23
N VAL A 52 3.89 1.21 0.56
CA VAL A 52 5.04 1.56 -0.29
C VAL A 52 6.33 1.42 0.50
N TYR A 53 7.22 0.54 0.03
CA TYR A 53 8.50 0.25 0.67
C TYR A 53 9.68 0.63 -0.23
N ARG A 54 10.51 1.58 0.23
CA ARG A 54 11.72 2.00 -0.47
C ARG A 54 12.75 0.87 -0.48
N ILE A 55 13.24 0.52 -1.67
CA ILE A 55 14.34 -0.43 -1.86
C ILE A 55 15.66 0.31 -2.02
N GLY A 56 15.62 1.47 -2.67
CA GLY A 56 16.78 2.33 -2.90
C GLY A 56 16.38 3.77 -3.24
N PRO A 57 17.33 4.62 -3.64
CA PRO A 57 17.07 6.03 -3.94
C PRO A 57 16.11 6.21 -5.12
N HIS A 58 16.14 5.29 -6.09
CA HIS A 58 15.39 5.40 -7.34
C HIS A 58 14.24 4.41 -7.47
N GLN A 59 13.99 3.59 -6.44
CA GLN A 59 12.99 2.52 -6.54
C GLN A 59 12.33 2.22 -5.20
N ALA A 60 11.01 2.18 -5.21
CA ALA A 60 10.16 1.65 -4.17
C ALA A 60 9.23 0.57 -4.74
N VAL A 61 8.86 -0.38 -3.89
CA VAL A 61 7.85 -1.39 -4.16
C VAL A 61 6.52 -0.90 -3.65
N VAL A 62 5.51 -0.90 -4.51
CA VAL A 62 4.11 -0.74 -4.13
C VAL A 62 3.54 -2.14 -3.92
N ALA A 63 2.89 -2.38 -2.79
CA ALA A 63 2.28 -3.66 -2.46
C ALA A 63 0.86 -3.44 -1.95
N THR A 64 -0.10 -4.03 -2.64
CA THR A 64 -1.51 -4.05 -2.24
C THR A 64 -2.08 -5.45 -2.30
N THR A 65 -3.21 -5.66 -1.63
CA THR A 65 -4.04 -6.84 -1.76
C THR A 65 -5.50 -6.42 -1.73
N ASP A 66 -6.28 -6.90 -2.70
CA ASP A 66 -7.72 -6.71 -2.69
C ASP A 66 -8.40 -7.95 -3.27
N PHE A 67 -9.44 -8.42 -2.58
CA PHE A 67 -10.22 -9.59 -2.93
C PHE A 67 -11.64 -9.44 -2.40
N PHE A 68 -12.60 -9.99 -3.13
CA PHE A 68 -14.01 -9.86 -2.77
C PHE A 68 -14.85 -11.00 -3.35
N MET A 69 -16.12 -11.01 -2.93
CA MET A 69 -17.13 -11.91 -3.46
C MET A 69 -17.72 -11.38 -4.79
N PRO A 70 -18.26 -12.25 -5.65
CA PRO A 70 -18.85 -11.91 -6.95
C PRO A 70 -19.81 -10.71 -6.95
N ILE A 71 -19.60 -9.80 -7.92
CA ILE A 71 -20.55 -8.73 -8.25
C ILE A 71 -21.39 -8.99 -9.51
N VAL A 72 -20.98 -9.99 -10.29
CA VAL A 72 -21.62 -10.43 -11.52
C VAL A 72 -21.77 -11.95 -11.52
N ASP A 73 -22.70 -12.46 -12.32
CA ASP A 73 -22.96 -13.90 -12.42
C ASP A 73 -21.95 -14.62 -13.32
N ASP A 74 -21.42 -13.96 -14.35
CA ASP A 74 -20.42 -14.56 -15.23
C ASP A 74 -19.07 -14.73 -14.50
N PRO A 75 -18.52 -15.95 -14.42
CA PRO A 75 -17.27 -16.22 -13.72
C PRO A 75 -16.06 -15.55 -14.34
N TYR A 76 -15.98 -15.48 -15.67
CA TYR A 76 -14.85 -14.89 -16.36
C TYR A 76 -14.80 -13.38 -16.10
N ASP A 77 -15.94 -12.70 -16.21
CA ASP A 77 -16.04 -11.28 -15.90
C ASP A 77 -15.81 -10.98 -14.42
N PHE A 78 -16.28 -11.82 -13.49
CA PHE A 78 -15.93 -11.68 -12.07
C PHE A 78 -14.41 -11.71 -11.86
N GLY A 79 -13.72 -12.67 -12.47
CA GLY A 79 -12.27 -12.77 -12.44
C GLY A 79 -11.58 -11.50 -12.96
N ARG A 80 -12.05 -10.97 -14.10
CA ARG A 80 -11.52 -9.74 -14.69
C ARG A 80 -11.72 -8.53 -13.76
N ILE A 81 -12.91 -8.38 -13.19
CA ILE A 81 -13.23 -7.26 -12.30
C ILE A 81 -12.35 -7.29 -11.05
N ALA A 82 -12.21 -8.45 -10.42
CA ALA A 82 -11.40 -8.63 -9.22
C ALA A 82 -9.92 -8.31 -9.47
N ALA A 83 -9.36 -8.81 -10.58
CA ALA A 83 -7.98 -8.51 -10.97
C ALA A 83 -7.79 -7.02 -11.30
N THR A 84 -8.73 -6.41 -12.03
CA THR A 84 -8.66 -4.98 -12.38
C THR A 84 -8.69 -4.10 -11.14
N ASN A 85 -9.56 -4.43 -10.18
CA ASN A 85 -9.64 -3.72 -8.90
C ASN A 85 -8.34 -3.88 -8.10
N ALA A 86 -7.83 -5.10 -7.94
CA ALA A 86 -6.62 -5.34 -7.14
C ALA A 86 -5.36 -4.67 -7.73
N LEU A 87 -5.31 -4.45 -9.05
CA LEU A 87 -4.22 -3.69 -9.69
C LEU A 87 -4.40 -2.17 -9.58
N SER A 88 -5.60 -1.70 -9.23
CA SER A 88 -5.96 -0.27 -9.24
C SER A 88 -5.11 0.53 -8.25
N ASP A 89 -4.92 0.04 -7.03
CA ASP A 89 -4.15 0.75 -6.00
C ASP A 89 -2.69 0.97 -6.42
N VAL A 90 -2.10 0.03 -7.18
CA VAL A 90 -0.74 0.20 -7.71
C VAL A 90 -0.69 1.43 -8.62
N TYR A 91 -1.68 1.59 -9.50
CA TYR A 91 -1.77 2.75 -10.36
C TYR A 91 -2.15 4.03 -9.60
N ALA A 92 -2.97 3.94 -8.55
CA ALA A 92 -3.33 5.08 -7.70
C ALA A 92 -2.11 5.68 -7.00
N MET A 93 -1.12 4.85 -6.62
CA MET A 93 0.18 5.31 -6.11
C MET A 93 1.12 5.88 -7.19
N GLY A 94 0.72 5.87 -8.47
CA GLY A 94 1.57 6.20 -9.60
C GLY A 94 2.57 5.09 -9.98
N GLY A 95 2.37 3.88 -9.46
CA GLY A 95 3.22 2.73 -9.74
C GLY A 95 2.86 2.00 -11.03
N THR A 96 3.82 1.19 -11.51
CA THR A 96 3.61 0.24 -12.60
C THR A 96 3.61 -1.18 -12.03
N PRO A 97 2.55 -1.98 -12.22
CA PRO A 97 2.53 -3.38 -11.79
C PRO A 97 3.66 -4.19 -12.43
N ILE A 98 4.19 -5.16 -11.70
CA ILE A 98 5.25 -6.07 -12.18
C ILE A 98 4.90 -7.55 -12.06
N LEU A 99 4.10 -7.93 -11.07
CA LEU A 99 3.59 -9.29 -10.90
C LEU A 99 2.38 -9.29 -9.95
N ALA A 100 1.59 -10.36 -10.01
CA ALA A 100 0.52 -10.62 -9.07
C ALA A 100 0.57 -12.03 -8.48
N LEU A 101 -0.05 -12.24 -7.32
CA LEU A 101 -0.33 -13.54 -6.73
C LEU A 101 -1.84 -13.69 -6.53
N ALA A 102 -2.41 -14.82 -6.95
CA ALA A 102 -3.84 -15.06 -6.80
C ALA A 102 -4.22 -15.39 -5.35
N VAL A 103 -5.32 -14.80 -4.88
CA VAL A 103 -5.98 -15.13 -3.62
C VAL A 103 -7.33 -15.77 -3.94
N VAL A 104 -7.50 -17.03 -3.56
CA VAL A 104 -8.65 -17.85 -3.99
C VAL A 104 -9.31 -18.52 -2.78
N GLY A 105 -10.61 -18.30 -2.61
CA GLY A 105 -11.45 -19.11 -1.74
C GLY A 105 -12.63 -19.62 -2.55
N MET A 106 -12.87 -20.92 -2.62
CA MET A 106 -13.97 -21.46 -3.42
C MET A 106 -14.68 -22.61 -2.69
N PRO A 107 -16.02 -22.72 -2.77
CA PRO A 107 -16.74 -23.86 -2.23
C PRO A 107 -16.59 -25.04 -3.18
N VAL A 108 -15.58 -25.89 -2.96
CA VAL A 108 -15.19 -26.96 -3.90
C VAL A 108 -16.32 -27.98 -4.15
N ASP A 109 -17.19 -28.17 -3.16
CA ASP A 109 -18.35 -29.08 -3.26
C ASP A 109 -19.58 -28.44 -3.94
N LYS A 110 -19.59 -27.11 -4.11
CA LYS A 110 -20.75 -26.38 -4.66
C LYS A 110 -20.48 -25.77 -6.04
N LEU A 111 -19.22 -25.44 -6.34
CA LEU A 111 -18.83 -24.84 -7.61
C LEU A 111 -18.11 -25.86 -8.50
N PRO A 112 -18.57 -26.04 -9.75
CA PRO A 112 -17.84 -26.87 -10.71
C PRO A 112 -16.43 -26.33 -10.98
N VAL A 113 -15.48 -27.23 -11.18
CA VAL A 113 -14.08 -26.89 -11.53
C VAL A 113 -14.01 -26.00 -12.78
N GLU A 114 -14.90 -26.20 -13.74
CA GLU A 114 -15.00 -25.35 -14.94
C GLU A 114 -15.29 -23.88 -14.58
N THR A 115 -16.22 -23.64 -13.67
CA THR A 115 -16.57 -22.29 -13.20
C THR A 115 -15.39 -21.65 -12.49
N MET A 116 -14.72 -22.40 -11.60
CA MET A 116 -13.52 -21.92 -10.91
C MET A 116 -12.40 -21.56 -11.90
N ARG A 117 -12.19 -22.38 -12.94
CA ARG A 117 -11.19 -22.11 -13.99
C ARG A 117 -11.51 -20.84 -14.78
N LYS A 118 -12.80 -20.59 -15.09
CA LYS A 118 -13.21 -19.35 -15.76
C LYS A 118 -12.89 -18.11 -14.94
N ILE A 119 -13.09 -18.15 -13.61
CA ILE A 119 -12.70 -17.05 -12.71
C ILE A 119 -11.19 -16.78 -12.80
N LEU A 120 -10.38 -17.83 -12.68
CA LEU A 120 -8.92 -17.71 -12.79
C LEU A 120 -8.48 -17.20 -14.16
N ALA A 121 -9.12 -17.67 -15.24
CA ALA A 121 -8.84 -17.23 -16.60
C ALA A 121 -9.19 -15.76 -16.82
N GLY A 122 -10.27 -15.27 -16.20
CA GLY A 122 -10.64 -13.86 -16.23
C GLY A 122 -9.59 -12.96 -15.59
N GLY A 123 -9.11 -13.34 -14.40
CA GLY A 123 -8.04 -12.57 -13.75
C GLY A 123 -6.72 -12.64 -14.51
N ALA A 124 -6.37 -13.82 -15.05
CA ALA A 124 -5.17 -13.98 -15.89
C ALA A 124 -5.19 -13.09 -17.13
N ALA A 125 -6.34 -12.96 -17.81
CA ALA A 125 -6.48 -12.10 -18.99
C ALA A 125 -6.25 -10.61 -18.66
N VAL A 126 -6.64 -10.16 -17.47
CA VAL A 126 -6.35 -8.77 -17.04
C VAL A 126 -4.88 -8.57 -16.72
N CYS A 127 -4.24 -9.53 -16.04
CA CYS A 127 -2.80 -9.48 -15.81
C CYS A 127 -2.00 -9.50 -17.13
N GLU A 128 -2.43 -10.29 -18.11
CA GLU A 128 -1.86 -10.29 -19.46
C GLU A 128 -2.02 -8.92 -20.14
N ALA A 129 -3.22 -8.32 -20.07
CA ALA A 129 -3.46 -6.97 -20.59
C ALA A 129 -2.62 -5.89 -19.88
N ALA A 130 -2.30 -6.09 -18.60
CA ALA A 130 -1.39 -5.24 -17.83
C ALA A 130 0.11 -5.55 -18.08
N GLY A 131 0.42 -6.59 -18.86
CA GLY A 131 1.80 -7.00 -19.16
C GLY A 131 2.52 -7.69 -18.00
N ILE A 132 1.80 -8.29 -17.05
CA ILE A 132 2.38 -8.92 -15.85
C ILE A 132 1.99 -10.41 -15.71
N PRO A 133 2.85 -11.23 -15.09
CA PRO A 133 2.49 -12.61 -14.76
C PRO A 133 1.67 -12.70 -13.47
N ILE A 134 0.80 -13.71 -13.40
CA ILE A 134 0.34 -14.28 -12.12
C ILE A 134 1.36 -15.34 -11.70
N ALA A 135 2.19 -15.01 -10.71
CA ALA A 135 3.34 -15.80 -10.29
C ALA A 135 3.01 -16.83 -9.19
N GLY A 136 1.81 -17.42 -9.25
CA GLY A 136 1.27 -18.33 -8.24
C GLY A 136 0.18 -17.69 -7.39
N GLY A 137 0.05 -18.14 -6.15
CA GLY A 137 -1.02 -17.71 -5.26
C GLY A 137 -1.29 -18.70 -4.12
N HIS A 138 -2.42 -18.50 -3.44
CA HIS A 138 -2.91 -19.42 -2.42
C HIS A 138 -4.41 -19.65 -2.59
N SER A 139 -4.84 -20.90 -2.38
CA SER A 139 -6.23 -21.31 -2.47
C SER A 139 -6.69 -22.05 -1.23
N ILE A 140 -7.89 -21.76 -0.77
CA ILE A 140 -8.57 -22.47 0.32
C ILE A 140 -9.96 -22.93 -0.10
N ASP A 141 -10.47 -23.98 0.55
CA ASP A 141 -11.90 -24.26 0.54
C ASP A 141 -12.63 -23.22 1.39
N SER A 142 -13.72 -22.66 0.86
CA SER A 142 -14.45 -21.55 1.46
C SER A 142 -15.95 -21.70 1.17
N PRO A 143 -16.85 -21.45 2.14
CA PRO A 143 -18.30 -21.50 1.90
C PRO A 143 -18.80 -20.58 0.78
N GLU A 144 -18.12 -19.44 0.57
CA GLU A 144 -18.43 -18.43 -0.45
C GLU A 144 -17.26 -18.27 -1.43
N PRO A 145 -17.54 -18.00 -2.72
CA PRO A 145 -16.50 -17.69 -3.70
C PRO A 145 -15.84 -16.34 -3.40
N ILE A 146 -14.52 -16.36 -3.28
CA ILE A 146 -13.64 -15.22 -3.03
C ILE A 146 -12.52 -15.27 -4.07
N TYR A 147 -12.32 -14.16 -4.76
CA TYR A 147 -11.21 -14.01 -5.69
C TYR A 147 -10.64 -12.61 -5.66
N GLY A 148 -9.34 -12.51 -5.86
CA GLY A 148 -8.61 -11.26 -5.97
C GLY A 148 -7.11 -11.53 -6.08
N LEU A 149 -6.32 -10.47 -5.96
CA LEU A 149 -4.88 -10.53 -6.15
C LEU A 149 -4.15 -9.81 -5.01
N VAL A 150 -2.96 -10.31 -4.70
CA VAL A 150 -1.87 -9.48 -4.19
C VAL A 150 -1.18 -8.89 -5.43
N ALA A 151 -1.15 -7.56 -5.54
CA ALA A 151 -0.49 -6.88 -6.64
C ALA A 151 0.79 -6.19 -6.16
N LEU A 152 1.88 -6.41 -6.89
CA LEU A 152 3.15 -5.76 -6.66
C LEU A 152 3.49 -4.86 -7.84
N GLY A 153 3.91 -3.64 -7.55
CA GLY A 153 4.37 -2.67 -8.54
C GLY A 153 5.64 -1.97 -8.12
N LEU A 154 6.17 -1.17 -9.04
CA LEU A 154 7.34 -0.32 -8.83
C LEU A 154 6.98 1.13 -9.06
N VAL A 155 7.59 2.02 -8.27
CA VAL A 155 7.49 3.47 -8.44
C VAL A 155 8.82 4.12 -8.05
N HIS A 156 9.18 5.21 -8.72
CA HIS A 156 10.29 6.05 -8.25
C HIS A 156 9.83 6.78 -6.97
N PRO A 157 10.59 6.77 -5.86
CA PRO A 157 10.15 7.39 -4.60
C PRO A 157 9.70 8.85 -4.72
N ASP A 158 10.32 9.61 -5.63
CA ASP A 158 10.00 11.03 -5.87
C ASP A 158 8.80 11.25 -6.81
N LYS A 159 8.32 10.21 -7.48
CA LYS A 159 7.12 10.24 -8.35
C LYS A 159 5.90 9.59 -7.71
N LEU A 160 6.07 9.07 -6.50
CA LEU A 160 4.98 8.52 -5.68
C LEU A 160 3.86 9.56 -5.53
N LYS A 161 2.64 9.21 -5.90
CA LYS A 161 1.45 10.02 -5.65
C LYS A 161 0.73 9.44 -4.44
N ARG A 162 0.54 10.27 -3.42
CA ARG A 162 -0.19 9.94 -2.19
C ARG A 162 -1.53 10.64 -2.21
N ASN A 163 -2.49 10.17 -1.44
CA ASN A 163 -3.77 10.86 -1.29
C ASN A 163 -3.71 12.08 -0.33
N ASP A 164 -2.59 12.31 0.35
CA ASP A 164 -2.38 13.40 1.33
C ASP A 164 -1.64 14.64 0.78
N GLY A 165 -1.37 14.68 -0.53
CA GLY A 165 -0.53 15.69 -1.16
C GLY A 165 -1.24 16.90 -1.77
N ALA A 166 -2.57 16.99 -1.68
CA ALA A 166 -3.34 18.00 -2.41
C ALA A 166 -3.06 19.41 -1.88
N ARG A 167 -3.20 20.42 -2.75
CA ARG A 167 -2.94 21.82 -2.44
C ARG A 167 -4.19 22.69 -2.58
N PRO A 168 -4.29 23.82 -1.85
CA PRO A 168 -5.37 24.79 -2.06
C PRO A 168 -5.44 25.23 -3.53
N GLY A 169 -6.64 25.20 -4.09
CA GLY A 169 -6.89 25.60 -5.48
C GLY A 169 -6.72 24.49 -6.52
N ASP A 170 -6.28 23.30 -6.13
CA ASP A 170 -6.18 22.16 -7.05
C ASP A 170 -7.54 21.83 -7.68
N VAL A 171 -7.55 21.52 -8.98
CA VAL A 171 -8.69 21.01 -9.71
C VAL A 171 -8.84 19.51 -9.45
N LEU A 172 -10.07 19.08 -9.18
CA LEU A 172 -10.43 17.67 -9.00
C LEU A 172 -10.89 17.06 -10.33
N ILE A 173 -10.27 15.97 -10.73
CA ILE A 173 -10.59 15.22 -11.96
C ILE A 173 -10.92 13.77 -11.61
N LEU A 174 -12.02 13.26 -12.15
CA LEU A 174 -12.45 11.88 -12.00
C LEU A 174 -12.25 11.13 -13.33
N GLY A 175 -11.51 10.02 -13.31
CA GLY A 175 -11.08 9.29 -14.51
C GLY A 175 -12.11 8.30 -15.09
N LYS A 176 -13.11 7.89 -14.31
CA LYS A 176 -14.22 7.02 -14.76
C LYS A 176 -15.56 7.54 -14.22
N PRO A 177 -16.65 7.35 -14.97
CA PRO A 177 -17.98 7.74 -14.50
C PRO A 177 -18.44 6.94 -13.28
N LEU A 178 -19.32 7.53 -12.46
CA LEU A 178 -19.99 6.86 -11.36
C LEU A 178 -21.18 5.99 -11.82
N GLY A 179 -21.57 5.05 -10.96
CA GLY A 179 -22.82 4.31 -11.04
C GLY A 179 -22.68 2.79 -11.06
N VAL A 180 -21.48 2.24 -10.87
CA VAL A 180 -21.25 0.79 -10.90
C VAL A 180 -22.08 0.05 -9.84
N GLY A 181 -22.20 0.59 -8.63
CA GLY A 181 -23.01 -0.01 -7.57
C GLY A 181 -24.50 0.01 -7.92
N VAL A 182 -25.00 1.07 -8.54
CA VAL A 182 -26.38 1.13 -9.09
C VAL A 182 -26.61 0.03 -10.13
N LEU A 183 -25.69 -0.15 -11.08
CA LEU A 183 -25.78 -1.23 -12.08
C LEU A 183 -25.77 -2.61 -11.42
N SER A 184 -24.89 -2.83 -10.43
CA SER A 184 -24.85 -4.08 -9.67
C SER A 184 -26.16 -4.33 -8.91
N ALA A 185 -26.76 -3.30 -8.30
CA ALA A 185 -28.05 -3.40 -7.62
C ALA A 185 -29.18 -3.77 -8.60
N ALA A 186 -29.19 -3.17 -9.79
CA ALA A 186 -30.14 -3.51 -10.86
C ALA A 186 -29.93 -4.92 -11.40
N LEU A 187 -28.68 -5.38 -11.56
CA LEU A 187 -28.34 -6.74 -11.97
C LEU A 187 -28.88 -7.78 -10.99
N LYS A 188 -28.65 -7.58 -9.69
CA LYS A 188 -29.16 -8.48 -8.63
C LYS A 188 -30.68 -8.58 -8.61
N LYS A 189 -31.38 -7.51 -9.02
CA LYS A 189 -32.84 -7.47 -9.14
C LYS A 189 -33.36 -7.91 -10.51
N GLY A 190 -32.49 -8.34 -11.43
CA GLY A 190 -32.87 -8.77 -12.79
C GLY A 190 -33.38 -7.63 -13.69
N ARG A 191 -33.03 -6.38 -13.39
CA ARG A 191 -33.43 -5.20 -14.19
C ARG A 191 -32.36 -4.71 -15.16
N LEU A 192 -31.10 -5.07 -14.94
CA LEU A 192 -30.02 -4.71 -15.86
C LEU A 192 -30.10 -5.58 -17.12
N ASP A 193 -30.21 -4.94 -18.29
CA ASP A 193 -30.23 -5.61 -19.58
C ASP A 193 -28.79 -5.90 -20.09
N ALA A 194 -28.69 -6.55 -21.26
CA ALA A 194 -27.39 -6.91 -21.84
C ALA A 194 -26.52 -5.69 -22.17
N THR A 195 -27.13 -4.58 -22.60
CA THR A 195 -26.43 -3.32 -22.88
C THR A 195 -25.85 -2.73 -21.61
N GLY A 196 -26.66 -2.63 -20.56
CA GLY A 196 -26.23 -2.14 -19.25
C GLY A 196 -25.17 -3.04 -18.61
N TYR A 197 -25.28 -4.35 -18.78
CA TYR A 197 -24.25 -5.30 -18.35
C TYR A 197 -22.93 -5.06 -19.11
N ALA A 198 -22.97 -4.94 -20.44
CA ALA A 198 -21.77 -4.66 -21.23
C ALA A 198 -21.09 -3.35 -20.80
N ARG A 199 -21.86 -2.30 -20.51
CA ARG A 199 -21.33 -1.02 -19.97
C ARG A 199 -20.73 -1.20 -18.57
N MET A 200 -21.36 -1.99 -17.70
CA MET A 200 -20.80 -2.32 -16.38
C MET A 200 -19.43 -3.00 -16.54
N ILE A 201 -19.33 -4.02 -17.40
CA ILE A 201 -18.07 -4.74 -17.65
C ILE A 201 -17.01 -3.82 -18.27
N GLU A 202 -17.37 -2.98 -19.24
CA GLU A 202 -16.44 -2.01 -19.86
C GLU A 202 -15.75 -1.12 -18.82
N HIS A 203 -16.51 -0.56 -17.87
CA HIS A 203 -15.95 0.34 -16.86
C HIS A 203 -15.17 -0.39 -15.77
N THR A 204 -15.68 -1.55 -15.33
CA THR A 204 -15.12 -2.32 -14.21
C THR A 204 -13.93 -3.22 -14.60
N THR A 205 -13.66 -3.38 -15.90
CA THR A 205 -12.50 -4.14 -16.41
C THR A 205 -11.48 -3.27 -17.13
N ARG A 206 -11.67 -1.94 -17.12
CA ARG A 206 -10.68 -0.99 -17.59
C ARG A 206 -9.64 -0.74 -16.52
N LEU A 207 -8.39 -1.11 -16.80
CA LEU A 207 -7.25 -0.81 -15.92
C LEU A 207 -7.12 0.71 -15.70
N ASN A 208 -6.60 1.12 -14.55
CA ASN A 208 -6.25 2.52 -14.26
C ASN A 208 -4.81 2.84 -14.70
N SER A 209 -4.33 2.24 -15.80
CA SER A 209 -2.94 2.36 -16.27
C SER A 209 -2.45 3.79 -16.48
N VAL A 210 -3.36 4.73 -16.73
CA VAL A 210 -3.07 6.16 -16.81
C VAL A 210 -2.42 6.73 -15.55
N GLY A 211 -2.63 6.10 -14.38
CA GLY A 211 -2.02 6.52 -13.11
C GLY A 211 -0.50 6.59 -13.15
N ALA A 212 0.16 5.63 -13.81
CA ALA A 212 1.61 5.64 -13.97
C ALA A 212 2.11 6.85 -14.79
N ALA A 213 1.35 7.26 -15.81
CA ALA A 213 1.69 8.43 -16.62
C ALA A 213 1.35 9.75 -15.92
N LEU A 214 0.24 9.80 -15.16
CA LEU A 214 -0.11 10.95 -14.31
C LEU A 214 0.93 11.21 -13.23
N ALA A 215 1.59 10.15 -12.75
CA ALA A 215 2.64 10.25 -11.75
C ALA A 215 3.83 11.12 -12.22
N GLU A 216 4.10 11.14 -13.53
CA GLU A 216 5.20 11.89 -14.12
C GLU A 216 4.95 13.40 -14.12
N LEU A 217 3.69 13.83 -14.09
CA LEU A 217 3.30 15.23 -14.08
C LEU A 217 3.53 15.83 -12.69
N ASP A 218 4.39 16.84 -12.62
CA ASP A 218 4.72 17.52 -11.35
C ASP A 218 3.51 18.30 -10.79
N GLY A 219 2.59 18.69 -11.67
CA GLY A 219 1.34 19.37 -11.31
C GLY A 219 0.26 18.47 -10.72
N VAL A 220 0.43 17.14 -10.76
CA VAL A 220 -0.45 16.21 -10.04
C VAL A 220 0.04 16.11 -8.60
N HIS A 221 -0.75 16.62 -7.66
CA HIS A 221 -0.35 16.72 -6.26
C HIS A 221 -0.85 15.56 -5.39
N ALA A 222 -2.07 15.09 -5.64
CA ALA A 222 -2.62 13.91 -4.99
C ALA A 222 -3.40 13.03 -5.98
N MET A 223 -3.40 11.74 -5.70
CA MET A 223 -4.13 10.75 -6.48
C MET A 223 -4.60 9.63 -5.56
N THR A 224 -5.78 9.11 -5.84
CA THR A 224 -6.37 7.91 -5.24
C THR A 224 -7.30 7.27 -6.26
N ASP A 225 -7.90 6.12 -5.95
CA ASP A 225 -8.98 5.57 -6.75
C ASP A 225 -10.32 5.58 -6.01
N VAL A 226 -11.41 5.71 -6.76
CA VAL A 226 -12.75 5.71 -6.17
C VAL A 226 -13.27 4.28 -6.15
N THR A 227 -13.31 3.65 -4.97
CA THR A 227 -13.79 2.27 -4.82
C THR A 227 -14.97 2.14 -3.85
N GLY A 228 -14.81 1.39 -2.75
CA GLY A 228 -15.89 0.94 -1.88
C GLY A 228 -16.59 2.05 -1.11
N PHE A 229 -15.89 3.15 -0.80
CA PHE A 229 -16.45 4.25 -0.03
C PHE A 229 -17.19 5.28 -0.88
N GLY A 230 -17.26 5.07 -2.20
CA GLY A 230 -17.86 6.01 -3.13
C GLY A 230 -17.05 7.29 -3.26
N LEU A 231 -17.50 8.20 -4.13
CA LEU A 231 -16.76 9.43 -4.44
C LEU A 231 -16.53 10.29 -3.19
N LEU A 232 -17.57 10.47 -2.37
CA LEU A 232 -17.48 11.33 -1.18
C LEU A 232 -16.54 10.75 -0.12
N GLY A 233 -16.51 9.43 0.05
CA GLY A 233 -15.62 8.79 1.00
C GLY A 233 -14.15 9.01 0.65
N HIS A 234 -13.76 8.68 -0.58
CA HIS A 234 -12.37 8.83 -1.04
C HIS A 234 -11.94 10.30 -1.19
N LEU A 235 -12.85 11.19 -1.61
CA LEU A 235 -12.55 12.64 -1.60
C LEU A 235 -12.33 13.16 -0.17
N LEU A 236 -13.05 12.63 0.82
CA LEU A 236 -12.87 13.03 2.21
C LEU A 236 -11.53 12.54 2.77
N GLU A 237 -11.02 11.40 2.30
CA GLU A 237 -9.67 10.93 2.63
C GLU A 237 -8.61 11.93 2.12
N ILE A 238 -8.73 12.40 0.86
CA ILE A 238 -7.85 13.46 0.34
C ILE A 238 -7.94 14.74 1.18
N CYS A 239 -9.17 15.18 1.50
CA CYS A 239 -9.41 16.37 2.33
C CYS A 239 -8.73 16.25 3.70
N ARG A 240 -8.88 15.10 4.37
CA ARG A 240 -8.29 14.84 5.69
C ARG A 240 -6.77 14.75 5.63
N GLY A 241 -6.22 13.98 4.69
CA GLY A 241 -4.78 13.82 4.51
C GLY A 241 -4.09 15.15 4.20
N SER A 242 -4.72 15.98 3.37
CA SER A 242 -4.17 17.27 2.94
C SER A 242 -4.52 18.43 3.88
N SER A 243 -5.37 18.20 4.90
CA SER A 243 -5.93 19.25 5.77
C SER A 243 -6.66 20.36 5.01
N LEU A 244 -7.43 20.00 3.98
CA LEU A 244 -8.19 20.90 3.10
C LEU A 244 -9.68 20.54 3.11
N GLY A 245 -10.51 21.43 2.54
CA GLY A 245 -11.88 21.10 2.14
C GLY A 245 -11.96 20.92 0.62
N ALA A 246 -13.11 20.42 0.13
CA ALA A 246 -13.37 20.32 -1.30
C ALA A 246 -14.75 20.84 -1.67
N GLU A 247 -14.85 21.42 -2.85
CA GLU A 247 -16.11 21.83 -3.48
C GLU A 247 -16.28 21.06 -4.78
N ILE A 248 -17.36 20.29 -4.90
CA ILE A 248 -17.70 19.57 -6.13
C ILE A 248 -19.06 20.01 -6.69
N VAL A 249 -19.21 19.92 -8.00
CA VAL A 249 -20.42 20.27 -8.73
C VAL A 249 -21.04 19.01 -9.30
N PHE A 250 -22.22 18.62 -8.82
CA PHE A 250 -22.86 17.38 -9.24
C PHE A 250 -23.07 17.31 -10.76
N GLY A 251 -23.45 18.43 -11.39
CA GLY A 251 -23.68 18.49 -12.84
C GLY A 251 -22.44 18.22 -13.70
N ASP A 252 -21.24 18.35 -13.13
CA ASP A 252 -19.96 18.08 -13.78
C ASP A 252 -19.42 16.66 -13.52
N ILE A 253 -20.05 15.91 -12.60
CA ILE A 253 -19.65 14.54 -12.29
C ILE A 253 -20.06 13.62 -13.44
N PRO A 254 -19.11 12.88 -14.06
CA PRO A 254 -19.46 11.88 -15.06
C PRO A 254 -20.22 10.72 -14.41
N VAL A 255 -21.32 10.31 -15.05
CA VAL A 255 -22.20 9.22 -14.58
C VAL A 255 -22.50 8.34 -15.78
N ILE A 256 -22.50 7.02 -15.59
CA ILE A 256 -22.90 6.07 -16.63
C ILE A 256 -24.38 6.31 -16.95
N ASP A 257 -24.73 6.58 -18.20
CA ASP A 257 -26.09 7.03 -18.57
C ASP A 257 -27.19 6.09 -18.07
N ILE A 258 -27.06 4.78 -18.30
CA ILE A 258 -28.02 3.79 -17.80
C ILE A 258 -28.03 3.69 -16.25
N ALA A 259 -26.92 3.97 -15.59
CA ALA A 259 -26.90 4.03 -14.12
C ALA A 259 -27.65 5.25 -13.60
N ARG A 260 -27.64 6.38 -14.33
CA ARG A 260 -28.42 7.57 -13.98
C ARG A 260 -29.92 7.26 -14.01
N GLU A 261 -30.39 6.63 -15.07
CA GLU A 261 -31.80 6.23 -15.23
C GLU A 261 -32.23 5.29 -14.09
N LEU A 262 -31.44 4.24 -13.84
CA LEU A 262 -31.71 3.28 -12.76
C LEU A 262 -31.64 3.94 -11.37
N ALA A 263 -30.74 4.89 -11.14
CA ALA A 263 -30.69 5.62 -9.87
C ALA A 263 -31.96 6.45 -9.65
N GLN A 264 -32.47 7.10 -10.70
CA GLN A 264 -33.73 7.86 -10.67
C GLN A 264 -34.94 6.96 -10.40
N GLU A 265 -34.92 5.72 -10.86
CA GLU A 265 -35.91 4.68 -10.53
C GLU A 265 -35.76 4.12 -9.10
N GLY A 266 -34.73 4.54 -8.35
CA GLY A 266 -34.50 4.15 -6.97
C GLY A 266 -33.61 2.92 -6.77
N TYR A 267 -32.91 2.46 -7.80
CA TYR A 267 -31.88 1.43 -7.64
C TYR A 267 -30.66 2.00 -6.93
N ALA A 268 -30.31 1.42 -5.79
CA ALA A 268 -29.12 1.74 -5.02
C ALA A 268 -28.68 0.51 -4.22
N THR A 269 -27.39 0.45 -3.88
CA THR A 269 -26.88 -0.58 -2.97
C THR A 269 -27.16 -0.19 -1.51
N GLY A 270 -27.30 -1.20 -0.63
CA GLY A 270 -27.33 -0.94 0.82
C GLY A 270 -26.01 -0.38 1.37
N ALA A 271 -24.91 -0.51 0.62
CA ALA A 271 -23.62 0.06 0.99
C ALA A 271 -23.60 1.59 0.87
N ALA A 272 -24.37 2.19 -0.06
CA ALA A 272 -24.46 3.64 -0.17
C ALA A 272 -24.98 4.30 1.12
N ALA A 273 -25.96 3.68 1.79
CA ALA A 273 -26.46 4.13 3.09
C ALA A 273 -25.38 4.01 4.18
N ARG A 274 -24.68 2.87 4.26
CA ARG A 274 -23.58 2.67 5.23
C ARG A 274 -22.42 3.64 5.03
N ASN A 275 -22.10 3.95 3.78
CA ASN A 275 -21.10 4.95 3.43
C ASN A 275 -21.54 6.32 3.95
N TRP A 276 -22.78 6.73 3.68
CA TRP A 276 -23.34 7.98 4.20
C TRP A 276 -23.31 8.04 5.73
N ASP A 277 -23.74 6.98 6.43
CA ASP A 277 -23.71 6.93 7.90
C ASP A 277 -22.29 7.10 8.47
N SER A 278 -21.26 6.72 7.69
CA SER A 278 -19.86 6.79 8.11
C SER A 278 -19.26 8.19 8.00
N TYR A 279 -19.66 8.99 7.01
CA TYR A 279 -18.99 10.28 6.72
C TYR A 279 -19.93 11.47 6.46
N GLY A 280 -21.25 11.28 6.44
CA GLY A 280 -22.21 12.33 6.08
C GLY A 280 -22.17 13.58 6.95
N ALA A 281 -21.73 13.46 8.21
CA ALA A 281 -21.52 14.60 9.10
C ALA A 281 -20.45 15.61 8.60
N TRP A 282 -19.60 15.19 7.66
CA TRP A 282 -18.53 16.00 7.05
C TRP A 282 -18.88 16.41 5.62
N VAL A 283 -20.12 16.21 5.18
CA VAL A 283 -20.56 16.55 3.82
C VAL A 283 -21.76 17.49 3.92
N ARG A 284 -21.68 18.63 3.23
CA ARG A 284 -22.81 19.53 3.04
C ARG A 284 -23.34 19.36 1.63
N LEU A 285 -24.59 18.90 1.53
CA LEU A 285 -25.30 18.78 0.26
C LEU A 285 -26.10 20.05 -0.01
N SER A 286 -26.12 20.49 -1.26
CA SER A 286 -27.07 21.52 -1.71
C SER A 286 -28.52 21.05 -1.44
N PRO A 287 -29.41 21.91 -0.93
CA PRO A 287 -30.83 21.59 -0.75
C PRO A 287 -31.56 21.20 -2.06
N GLU A 288 -31.01 21.58 -3.21
CA GLU A 288 -31.52 21.27 -4.54
C GLU A 288 -31.17 19.86 -5.02
N LEU A 289 -30.28 19.15 -4.30
CA LEU A 289 -29.83 17.82 -4.67
C LEU A 289 -30.93 16.78 -4.37
N ALA A 290 -31.39 16.06 -5.39
CA ALA A 290 -32.36 14.99 -5.24
C ALA A 290 -31.76 13.78 -4.50
N GLU A 291 -32.62 12.96 -3.90
CA GLU A 291 -32.20 11.80 -3.11
C GLU A 291 -31.37 10.79 -3.92
N TRP A 292 -31.71 10.55 -5.19
CA TRP A 292 -30.95 9.65 -6.06
C TRP A 292 -29.52 10.17 -6.34
N GLN A 293 -29.35 11.49 -6.45
CA GLN A 293 -28.05 12.13 -6.67
C GLN A 293 -27.18 11.97 -5.44
N HIS A 294 -27.76 12.20 -4.25
CA HIS A 294 -27.09 11.92 -2.99
C HIS A 294 -26.65 10.45 -2.89
N LYS A 295 -27.56 9.50 -3.13
CA LYS A 295 -27.21 8.07 -3.08
C LYS A 295 -26.11 7.69 -4.08
N LEU A 296 -26.12 8.30 -5.27
CA LEU A 296 -25.10 8.06 -6.30
C LEU A 296 -23.70 8.53 -5.86
N LEU A 297 -23.60 9.65 -5.13
CA LEU A 297 -22.33 10.15 -4.61
C LEU A 297 -21.71 9.22 -3.54
N CYS A 298 -22.55 8.46 -2.85
CA CYS A 298 -22.16 7.47 -1.85
C CYS A 298 -22.07 6.03 -2.42
N ASP A 299 -22.41 5.84 -3.69
CA ASP A 299 -22.48 4.52 -4.31
C ASP A 299 -21.08 3.89 -4.40
N PRO A 300 -20.89 2.63 -3.96
CA PRO A 300 -19.61 1.94 -4.10
C PRO A 300 -19.26 1.69 -5.57
N GLN A 301 -18.08 2.09 -5.97
CA GLN A 301 -17.57 1.97 -7.35
C GLN A 301 -16.57 0.81 -7.44
N THR A 302 -17.04 -0.44 -7.50
CA THR A 302 -16.09 -1.58 -7.64
C THR A 302 -15.26 -1.40 -8.91
N SER A 303 -13.92 -1.38 -8.79
CA SER A 303 -12.99 -1.00 -9.87
C SER A 303 -13.31 0.35 -10.53
N GLY A 304 -13.54 1.38 -9.73
CA GLY A 304 -13.77 2.74 -10.22
C GLY A 304 -12.52 3.40 -10.83
N GLY A 305 -12.61 4.71 -11.05
CA GLY A 305 -11.57 5.49 -11.70
C GLY A 305 -10.66 6.20 -10.70
N LEU A 306 -9.52 6.67 -11.20
CA LEU A 306 -8.64 7.55 -10.42
C LEU A 306 -9.33 8.89 -10.14
N LEU A 307 -9.19 9.39 -8.91
CA LEU A 307 -9.50 10.75 -8.49
C LEU A 307 -8.18 11.50 -8.32
N VAL A 308 -8.03 12.58 -9.08
CA VAL A 308 -6.78 13.34 -9.19
C VAL A 308 -7.00 14.76 -8.70
N ALA A 309 -6.12 15.24 -7.83
CA ALA A 309 -5.99 16.65 -7.48
C ALA A 309 -4.72 17.21 -8.15
N CYS A 310 -4.89 18.22 -9.01
CA CYS A 310 -3.78 18.81 -9.76
C CYS A 310 -3.90 20.33 -9.84
N ASP A 311 -2.79 21.02 -10.07
CA ASP A 311 -2.84 22.47 -10.23
C ASP A 311 -3.66 22.88 -11.48
N PRO A 312 -4.26 24.08 -11.49
CA PRO A 312 -5.09 24.52 -12.60
C PRO A 312 -4.40 24.60 -13.97
N ALA A 313 -3.08 24.84 -14.03
CA ALA A 313 -2.34 24.91 -15.28
C ALA A 313 -2.14 23.51 -15.89
N SER A 314 -1.95 22.50 -15.03
CA SER A 314 -1.79 21.09 -15.44
C SER A 314 -3.12 20.39 -15.77
N ALA A 315 -4.26 20.95 -15.34
CA ALA A 315 -5.58 20.35 -15.56
C ALA A 315 -5.95 20.13 -17.04
N GLY A 316 -5.34 20.87 -17.98
CA GLY A 316 -5.51 20.62 -19.43
C GLY A 316 -4.78 19.36 -19.88
N GLU A 317 -3.51 19.24 -19.48
CA GLU A 317 -2.65 18.10 -19.79
C GLU A 317 -3.17 16.79 -19.17
N VAL A 318 -3.62 16.84 -17.91
CA VAL A 318 -4.23 15.68 -17.22
C VAL A 318 -5.45 15.16 -17.97
N MET A 319 -6.35 16.05 -18.41
CA MET A 319 -7.54 15.66 -19.19
C MET A 319 -7.16 15.07 -20.56
N ALA A 320 -6.19 15.68 -21.25
CA ALA A 320 -5.70 15.17 -22.52
C ALA A 320 -5.06 13.77 -22.37
N LEU A 321 -4.36 13.52 -21.27
CA LEU A 321 -3.77 12.23 -20.97
C LEU A 321 -4.86 11.16 -20.75
N PHE A 322 -5.89 11.46 -19.95
CA PHE A 322 -7.06 10.59 -19.82
C PHE A 322 -7.71 10.30 -21.18
N GLU A 323 -7.96 11.32 -22.00
CA GLU A 323 -8.56 11.14 -23.32
C GLU A 323 -7.70 10.25 -24.24
N SER A 324 -6.39 10.53 -24.31
CA SER A 324 -5.45 9.78 -25.16
C SER A 324 -5.32 8.31 -24.79
N GLN A 325 -5.52 7.96 -23.51
CA GLN A 325 -5.51 6.58 -23.03
C GLN A 325 -6.91 5.95 -22.96
N GLY A 326 -7.89 6.59 -23.61
CA GLY A 326 -9.23 6.04 -23.82
C GLY A 326 -10.25 6.38 -22.74
N TYR A 327 -9.91 7.15 -21.70
CA TYR A 327 -10.82 7.57 -20.62
C TYR A 327 -11.66 8.79 -21.03
N ALA A 328 -12.41 8.64 -22.12
CA ALA A 328 -13.23 9.70 -22.73
C ALA A 328 -14.36 10.24 -21.83
N GLN A 329 -14.72 9.50 -20.77
CA GLN A 329 -15.72 9.92 -19.78
C GLN A 329 -15.09 10.42 -18.48
N SER A 330 -13.82 10.83 -18.53
CA SER A 330 -13.21 11.58 -17.44
C SER A 330 -13.80 13.00 -17.38
N GLY A 331 -13.76 13.63 -16.20
CA GLY A 331 -14.37 14.95 -16.01
C GLY A 331 -13.74 15.72 -14.86
N ARG A 332 -13.67 17.05 -15.02
CA ARG A 332 -13.36 17.99 -13.92
C ARG A 332 -14.61 18.12 -13.07
N ILE A 333 -14.52 17.75 -11.80
CA ILE A 333 -15.69 17.64 -10.91
C ILE A 333 -15.76 18.73 -9.84
N GLY A 334 -14.66 19.48 -9.64
CA GLY A 334 -14.58 20.42 -8.53
C GLY A 334 -13.17 20.93 -8.28
N ARG A 335 -12.92 21.41 -7.06
CA ARG A 335 -11.63 21.92 -6.61
C ARG A 335 -11.41 21.73 -5.11
N MET A 336 -10.14 21.73 -4.71
CA MET A 336 -9.71 21.83 -3.32
C MET A 336 -9.76 23.30 -2.85
N GLY A 337 -10.26 23.54 -1.64
CA GLY A 337 -10.38 24.87 -1.03
C GLY A 337 -9.50 25.06 0.19
N GLU A 338 -9.19 26.32 0.55
CA GLU A 338 -8.53 26.62 1.82
C GLU A 338 -9.41 26.19 3.01
N PRO A 339 -8.81 25.64 4.08
CA PRO A 339 -9.54 25.26 5.29
C PRO A 339 -10.00 26.52 6.04
N GLY A 340 -11.18 27.04 5.68
CA GLY A 340 -11.65 28.37 6.08
C GLY A 340 -13.12 28.47 6.48
N GLY A 341 -13.73 27.39 7.02
CA GLY A 341 -15.06 27.47 7.64
C GLY A 341 -15.89 26.19 7.60
N VAL A 342 -15.44 25.17 6.86
CA VAL A 342 -16.05 23.84 6.84
C VAL A 342 -14.92 22.83 6.77
N THR A 343 -14.85 21.95 7.75
CA THR A 343 -14.10 20.71 7.62
C THR A 343 -14.97 19.75 6.80
N GLY A 344 -14.62 19.47 5.54
CA GLY A 344 -15.39 18.50 4.75
C GLY A 344 -15.55 18.81 3.26
N ILE A 345 -16.66 18.34 2.70
CA ILE A 345 -17.01 18.45 1.28
C ILE A 345 -18.30 19.25 1.13
N ASP A 346 -18.28 20.29 0.29
CA ASP A 346 -19.46 21.02 -0.16
C ASP A 346 -19.87 20.53 -1.56
N VAL A 347 -21.11 20.04 -1.70
CA VAL A 347 -21.67 19.55 -2.97
C VAL A 347 -22.68 20.54 -3.53
N LYS A 348 -22.36 21.15 -4.68
CA LYS A 348 -23.20 22.12 -5.39
C LYS A 348 -23.96 21.47 -6.56
N MET A 349 -25.04 22.12 -6.98
CA MET A 349 -25.84 21.71 -8.15
C MET A 349 -25.46 22.42 -9.46
N MET A 350 -25.07 23.70 -9.41
CA MET A 350 -24.98 24.55 -10.61
C MET A 350 -23.84 24.19 -11.56
N LYS A 351 -24.16 23.95 -12.84
CA LYS A 351 -23.26 24.22 -13.98
C LYS A 351 -23.33 25.70 -14.33
N ASN A 352 -22.44 26.53 -13.79
CA ASN A 352 -22.32 27.93 -14.24
C ASN A 352 -21.25 28.07 -15.34
N ASN A 353 -21.56 27.61 -16.56
CA ASN A 353 -21.34 28.37 -17.80
C ASN A 353 -21.74 27.58 -19.07
N PRO A 354 -22.19 28.27 -20.13
CA PRO A 354 -22.57 27.68 -21.41
C PRO A 354 -21.34 27.14 -22.17
N PRO A 355 -21.53 26.21 -23.13
CA PRO A 355 -20.43 25.58 -23.86
C PRO A 355 -19.60 26.62 -24.63
N GLN A 356 -18.29 26.65 -24.38
CA GLN A 356 -17.34 27.23 -25.33
C GLN A 356 -17.30 26.33 -26.57
N SER A 357 -17.51 26.95 -27.74
CA SER A 357 -17.49 26.32 -29.06
C SER A 357 -16.23 25.48 -29.27
N PRO A 358 -16.32 24.30 -29.92
CA PRO A 358 -15.14 23.53 -30.31
C PRO A 358 -14.35 24.29 -31.38
N LEU A 359 -13.05 24.43 -31.14
CA LEU A 359 -12.08 24.91 -32.11
C LEU A 359 -11.96 23.89 -33.26
N VAL A 360 -11.80 24.46 -34.46
CA VAL A 360 -11.78 23.83 -35.78
C VAL A 360 -10.63 22.82 -35.92
N ARG A 361 -10.95 21.63 -36.45
CA ARG A 361 -9.98 20.66 -36.97
C ARG A 361 -9.32 21.23 -38.22
N GLY A 362 -8.00 21.34 -38.22
CA GLY A 362 -7.18 21.46 -39.42
C GLY A 362 -6.50 20.12 -39.68
N GLU A 363 -6.90 19.45 -40.75
CA GLU A 363 -6.14 18.39 -41.40
C GLU A 363 -4.88 18.98 -42.03
N ASP A 364 -3.74 18.31 -41.89
CA ASP A 364 -2.89 17.91 -43.02
C ASP A 364 -1.60 17.22 -42.51
N THR A 365 -1.35 16.02 -43.03
CA THR A 365 -0.03 15.36 -43.07
C THR A 365 0.52 15.51 -44.50
N PRO A 366 1.84 15.40 -44.73
CA PRO A 366 2.39 14.08 -45.04
C PRO A 366 3.85 13.81 -44.61
N SER A 367 4.04 12.55 -44.21
CA SER A 367 5.19 11.63 -44.42
C SER A 367 6.60 12.13 -44.74
N SER A 368 7.58 11.52 -44.04
CA SER A 368 8.85 11.07 -44.63
C SER A 368 9.42 9.86 -43.88
N GLN A 369 9.82 8.85 -44.66
CA GLN A 369 10.38 7.56 -44.26
C GLN A 369 11.89 7.61 -43.93
N SER A 370 12.32 6.53 -43.27
CA SER A 370 13.67 5.89 -43.28
C SER A 370 14.74 6.42 -42.34
N LEU A 371 15.26 5.58 -41.44
CA LEU A 371 16.39 4.66 -41.69
C LEU A 371 16.60 3.72 -40.48
N LEU A 372 16.96 2.47 -40.80
CA LEU A 372 17.43 1.42 -39.91
C LEU A 372 18.92 1.64 -39.59
N GLU A 373 19.38 1.19 -38.41
CA GLU A 373 20.63 0.42 -38.28
C GLU A 373 20.75 -0.27 -36.91
N GLU A 374 21.10 -1.56 -36.96
CA GLU A 374 21.40 -2.46 -35.85
C GLU A 374 22.80 -2.23 -35.25
N LYS A 375 23.02 -2.67 -34.00
CA LYS A 375 24.21 -3.47 -33.64
C LYS A 375 24.01 -4.28 -32.36
N ALA A 376 24.24 -5.59 -32.49
CA ALA A 376 24.34 -6.57 -31.42
C ALA A 376 25.81 -6.79 -30.99
N GLY A 377 26.05 -7.32 -29.78
CA GLY A 377 27.34 -7.93 -29.43
C GLY A 377 27.69 -8.15 -27.94
N ALA A 378 27.31 -9.32 -27.40
CA ALA A 378 28.05 -10.28 -26.56
C ALA A 378 28.47 -10.03 -25.07
N SER A 379 27.99 -10.98 -24.23
CA SER A 379 28.45 -11.63 -22.96
C SER A 379 29.98 -11.78 -22.74
N SER A 380 30.63 -12.00 -21.57
CA SER A 380 30.42 -12.56 -20.19
C SER A 380 31.76 -12.35 -19.39
N PRO A 381 32.09 -12.88 -18.17
CA PRO A 381 31.37 -13.66 -17.14
C PRO A 381 31.51 -13.15 -15.65
N HIS A 382 30.77 -13.78 -14.72
CA HIS A 382 30.77 -13.65 -13.24
C HIS A 382 32.06 -14.12 -12.54
N PRO A 383 32.30 -13.74 -11.25
CA PRO A 383 32.10 -14.73 -10.16
C PRO A 383 31.66 -14.21 -8.75
N LEU A 384 30.93 -15.10 -8.06
CA LEU A 384 30.75 -15.34 -6.61
C LEU A 384 29.71 -14.55 -5.76
N ASP A 385 28.68 -15.32 -5.39
CA ASP A 385 27.62 -15.09 -4.42
C ASP A 385 28.09 -15.04 -2.94
N ASN A 386 27.47 -14.14 -2.17
CA ASN A 386 26.81 -14.44 -0.89
C ASN A 386 26.01 -13.20 -0.40
N PRO A 387 24.80 -13.36 0.16
CA PRO A 387 23.92 -12.25 0.52
C PRO A 387 24.29 -11.63 1.88
N PRO A 388 24.06 -10.32 2.10
CA PRO A 388 24.13 -9.75 3.45
C PRO A 388 22.94 -10.24 4.29
N ASP A 389 23.26 -10.72 5.49
CA ASP A 389 22.32 -11.20 6.50
C ASP A 389 21.32 -10.11 6.91
N LYS A 390 20.07 -10.55 7.13
CA LYS A 390 18.92 -9.76 7.52
C LYS A 390 19.09 -9.33 8.99
N GLY A 391 19.43 -8.06 9.21
CA GLY A 391 19.71 -7.53 10.55
C GLY A 391 19.23 -6.10 10.80
N GLY A 392 17.92 -5.84 10.68
CA GLY A 392 17.18 -4.89 11.53
C GLY A 392 17.63 -3.41 11.62
N ARG A 393 16.88 -2.56 10.90
CA ARG A 393 16.47 -1.16 11.15
C ARG A 393 16.99 -0.44 12.42
N GLY A 394 17.43 0.79 12.22
CA GLY A 394 17.67 1.81 13.24
C GLY A 394 18.09 3.15 12.60
N VAL A 395 17.30 4.19 12.89
CA VAL A 395 17.33 5.56 12.35
C VAL A 395 18.60 6.32 12.74
N GLY A 396 19.00 7.27 11.89
CA GLY A 396 20.28 7.97 11.93
C GLY A 396 20.47 9.01 13.02
N GLY A 397 21.72 9.50 13.12
CA GLY A 397 22.01 10.71 13.89
C GLY A 397 23.38 10.86 14.57
N ARG A 398 24.49 10.33 14.04
CA ARG A 398 25.85 10.90 14.20
C ARG A 398 26.80 10.21 13.22
N ARG A 399 27.39 11.01 12.32
CA ARG A 399 28.52 10.70 11.41
C ARG A 399 28.65 9.21 11.05
N VAL A 400 27.89 8.72 10.06
CA VAL A 400 27.91 7.30 9.67
C VAL A 400 29.26 6.96 9.02
N GLN A 401 30.20 6.49 9.83
CA GLN A 401 31.22 5.55 9.38
C GLN A 401 30.47 4.35 8.77
N ARG A 402 30.88 3.93 7.57
CA ARG A 402 30.35 2.75 6.85
C ARG A 402 30.06 1.61 7.82
N ALA A 403 28.87 0.99 7.72
CA ALA A 403 28.54 -0.18 8.50
C ALA A 403 29.58 -1.28 8.27
N ILE A 404 30.37 -1.58 9.30
CA ILE A 404 31.40 -2.62 9.25
C ILE A 404 30.69 -3.97 9.25
N TYR A 405 30.93 -4.78 8.21
CA TYR A 405 30.53 -6.17 8.22
C TYR A 405 31.37 -6.92 9.25
N LEU A 406 30.73 -7.41 10.31
CA LEU A 406 31.37 -8.29 11.28
C LEU A 406 31.18 -9.75 10.82
N PRO A 407 32.28 -10.46 10.48
CA PRO A 407 32.18 -11.86 10.12
C PRO A 407 31.64 -12.66 11.29
N TYR A 408 30.95 -13.77 11.05
CA TYR A 408 30.56 -14.71 12.10
C TYR A 408 30.42 -16.14 11.56
N ASP A 409 30.70 -17.12 12.40
CA ASP A 409 30.47 -18.53 12.10
C ASP A 409 28.98 -18.85 12.17
N LYS A 410 28.41 -19.27 11.04
CA LYS A 410 26.99 -19.63 10.92
C LYS A 410 26.60 -20.78 11.84
N ASN A 411 27.52 -21.67 12.19
CA ASN A 411 27.29 -22.78 13.11
C ASN A 411 26.91 -22.32 14.53
N LEU A 412 27.32 -21.11 14.91
CA LEU A 412 26.99 -20.51 16.21
C LEU A 412 25.56 -19.96 16.28
N THR A 413 24.83 -19.91 15.16
CA THR A 413 23.47 -19.32 15.12
C THR A 413 22.47 -20.07 16.00
N ALA A 414 22.54 -21.40 16.00
CA ALA A 414 21.65 -22.24 16.81
C ALA A 414 21.94 -22.05 18.31
N LEU A 415 23.21 -22.13 18.69
CA LEU A 415 23.67 -21.92 20.06
C LEU A 415 23.34 -20.50 20.58
N ALA A 416 23.53 -19.48 19.75
CA ALA A 416 23.15 -18.11 20.09
C ALA A 416 21.64 -17.94 20.32
N ARG A 417 20.79 -18.65 19.56
CA ARG A 417 19.33 -18.64 19.79
C ARG A 417 18.96 -19.34 21.10
N GLU A 418 19.66 -20.42 21.43
CA GLU A 418 19.48 -21.13 22.69
C GLU A 418 19.89 -20.26 23.89
N ASN A 419 21.06 -19.62 23.85
CA ASN A 419 21.50 -18.70 24.91
C ASN A 419 20.53 -17.53 25.12
N ARG A 420 19.87 -17.02 24.06
CA ARG A 420 18.83 -15.97 24.22
C ARG A 420 17.58 -16.45 24.95
N ARG A 421 17.26 -17.74 24.85
CA ARG A 421 16.12 -18.37 25.54
C ARG A 421 16.47 -18.68 26.99
N ASN A 422 17.73 -19.02 27.25
CA ASN A 422 18.23 -19.46 28.55
C ASN A 422 19.38 -18.57 29.07
N PRO A 423 19.19 -17.26 29.29
CA PRO A 423 20.24 -16.36 29.78
C PRO A 423 20.57 -16.65 31.25
N THR A 424 21.80 -16.34 31.68
CA THR A 424 22.15 -16.34 33.10
C THR A 424 21.33 -15.29 33.88
N PRO A 425 21.18 -15.42 35.22
CA PRO A 425 20.49 -14.43 36.02
C PRO A 425 21.06 -13.01 35.86
N ALA A 426 22.38 -12.88 35.77
CA ALA A 426 23.06 -11.60 35.55
C ALA A 426 22.77 -11.02 34.17
N GLU A 427 22.86 -11.82 33.09
CA GLU A 427 22.48 -11.38 31.74
C GLU A 427 21.01 -10.95 31.67
N SER A 428 20.12 -11.71 32.29
CA SER A 428 18.69 -11.39 32.33
C SER A 428 18.45 -10.07 33.07
N LEU A 429 19.14 -9.84 34.18
CA LEU A 429 19.04 -8.63 34.97
C LEU A 429 19.54 -7.41 34.19
N LEU A 430 20.77 -7.47 33.65
CA LEU A 430 21.36 -6.36 32.88
C LEU A 430 20.55 -6.07 31.61
N TRP A 431 20.10 -7.11 30.90
CA TRP A 431 19.24 -6.92 29.73
C TRP A 431 17.96 -6.21 30.07
N ASN A 432 17.22 -6.68 31.08
CA ASN A 432 15.87 -6.20 31.34
C ASN A 432 15.83 -4.83 32.03
N LYS A 433 16.85 -4.49 32.81
CA LYS A 433 16.90 -3.26 33.61
C LYS A 433 17.72 -2.14 32.97
N VAL A 434 18.66 -2.46 32.09
CA VAL A 434 19.60 -1.48 31.54
C VAL A 434 19.58 -1.43 30.01
N LEU A 435 19.68 -2.57 29.32
CA LEU A 435 20.05 -2.57 27.89
C LEU A 435 18.88 -2.71 26.90
N ARG A 436 17.79 -3.39 27.26
CA ARG A 436 16.67 -3.66 26.33
C ARG A 436 15.95 -2.39 25.92
N CYS A 437 15.26 -2.44 24.77
CA CYS A 437 14.38 -1.37 24.30
C CYS A 437 15.05 0.03 24.25
N ARG A 438 16.36 0.09 24.01
CA ARG A 438 17.15 1.33 23.98
C ARG A 438 17.10 2.13 25.30
N GLN A 439 16.95 1.45 26.45
CA GLN A 439 16.91 2.09 27.76
C GLN A 439 18.23 2.77 28.14
N PHE A 440 19.37 2.19 27.75
CA PHE A 440 20.69 2.79 27.98
C PHE A 440 21.03 3.82 26.91
N ALA A 441 20.93 5.11 27.26
CA ALA A 441 21.34 6.26 26.45
C ALA A 441 20.84 6.24 24.98
N ARG A 442 19.68 5.60 24.73
CA ARG A 442 19.05 5.37 23.41
C ARG A 442 19.82 4.48 22.43
N TYR A 443 20.93 3.87 22.85
CA TYR A 443 21.70 2.93 22.03
C TYR A 443 21.04 1.55 21.95
N LYS A 444 21.19 0.88 20.80
CA LYS A 444 20.65 -0.45 20.54
C LYS A 444 21.69 -1.52 20.88
N PHE A 445 21.37 -2.36 21.86
CA PHE A 445 22.14 -3.56 22.19
C PHE A 445 21.46 -4.81 21.62
N LEU A 446 22.26 -5.73 21.08
CA LEU A 446 21.88 -7.08 20.66
C LEU A 446 22.38 -8.07 21.70
N ARG A 447 21.59 -9.10 22.02
CA ARG A 447 22.01 -10.19 22.92
C ARG A 447 22.59 -11.37 22.19
N GLN A 448 23.57 -12.02 22.80
CA GLN A 448 24.11 -13.32 22.37
C GLN A 448 24.44 -13.27 20.88
N LYS A 449 25.27 -12.31 20.47
CA LYS A 449 25.54 -11.99 19.06
C LYS A 449 26.77 -12.78 18.60
N PRO A 450 26.65 -13.63 17.57
CA PRO A 450 27.83 -14.23 16.94
C PRO A 450 28.72 -13.16 16.29
N ILE A 451 30.03 -13.20 16.60
CA ILE A 451 31.10 -12.38 16.01
C ILE A 451 32.35 -13.26 15.92
N GLY A 452 32.87 -13.45 14.71
CA GLY A 452 33.89 -14.45 14.40
C GLY A 452 33.47 -15.85 14.84
N SER A 453 34.36 -16.52 15.55
CA SER A 453 34.12 -17.83 16.18
C SER A 453 33.55 -17.73 17.61
N TYR A 454 33.04 -16.56 18.03
CA TYR A 454 32.56 -16.33 19.40
C TYR A 454 31.10 -15.85 19.43
N ILE A 455 30.41 -16.07 20.56
CA ILE A 455 29.10 -15.49 20.86
C ILE A 455 29.28 -14.52 22.03
N VAL A 456 29.07 -13.24 21.78
CA VAL A 456 29.20 -12.19 22.81
C VAL A 456 27.87 -11.92 23.50
N ASP A 457 27.87 -11.68 24.81
CA ASP A 457 26.64 -11.54 25.60
C ASP A 457 25.80 -10.35 25.16
N PHE A 458 26.43 -9.18 24.99
CA PHE A 458 25.80 -7.99 24.43
C PHE A 458 26.70 -7.26 23.44
N TYR A 459 26.10 -6.72 22.37
CA TYR A 459 26.79 -5.95 21.34
C TYR A 459 26.02 -4.70 20.93
N CYS A 460 26.69 -3.55 20.87
CA CYS A 460 26.16 -2.30 20.34
C CYS A 460 27.01 -1.80 19.16
N SER A 461 26.41 -1.74 17.97
CA SER A 461 27.09 -1.25 16.77
C SER A 461 27.32 0.25 16.77
N GLU A 462 26.44 1.04 17.38
CA GLU A 462 26.58 2.50 17.45
C GLU A 462 27.80 2.92 18.28
N LEU A 463 28.20 2.08 19.25
CA LEU A 463 29.34 2.32 20.14
C LEU A 463 30.58 1.48 19.81
N GLN A 464 30.48 0.58 18.81
CA GLN A 464 31.45 -0.50 18.56
C GLN A 464 31.84 -1.20 19.88
N LEU A 465 30.84 -1.56 20.68
CA LEU A 465 31.02 -2.02 22.07
C LEU A 465 30.47 -3.43 22.25
N VAL A 466 31.28 -4.29 22.89
CA VAL A 466 30.90 -5.60 23.40
C VAL A 466 30.87 -5.55 24.93
N ILE A 467 29.83 -6.11 25.53
CA ILE A 467 29.75 -6.34 26.98
C ILE A 467 29.66 -7.84 27.21
N GLU A 468 30.56 -8.37 28.03
CA GLU A 468 30.59 -9.77 28.49
C GLU A 468 30.32 -9.82 29.99
N ILE A 469 29.58 -10.84 30.43
CA ILE A 469 29.34 -11.11 31.84
C ILE A 469 30.07 -12.40 32.22
N ASP A 470 31.18 -12.26 32.93
CA ASP A 470 32.04 -13.39 33.28
C ASP A 470 31.65 -14.04 34.61
N GLY A 471 31.79 -15.37 34.67
CA GLY A 471 31.85 -16.14 35.92
C GLY A 471 33.29 -16.23 36.44
N ASP A 472 33.44 -16.53 37.74
CA ASP A 472 34.75 -16.66 38.42
C ASP A 472 35.75 -17.47 37.57
N SER A 473 36.83 -16.82 37.11
CA SER A 473 37.69 -17.35 36.04
C SER A 473 38.87 -18.17 36.57
N HIS A 474 39.10 -19.37 36.00
CA HIS A 474 40.30 -20.19 36.22
C HIS A 474 41.43 -19.87 35.22
N ALA A 475 42.68 -20.22 35.52
CA ALA A 475 43.87 -19.86 34.74
C ALA A 475 43.83 -20.21 33.22
N ARG A 476 43.15 -21.30 32.80
CA ARG A 476 42.98 -21.64 31.36
C ARG A 476 41.96 -20.77 30.63
N GLN A 477 41.03 -20.16 31.36
CA GLN A 477 40.00 -19.28 30.83
C GLN A 477 40.58 -17.91 30.50
N ILE A 478 41.58 -17.46 31.27
CA ILE A 478 42.28 -16.18 31.10
C ILE A 478 43.01 -16.09 29.75
N GLU A 479 43.67 -17.17 29.32
CA GLU A 479 44.44 -17.18 28.06
C GLU A 479 43.51 -17.21 26.83
N TYR A 480 42.43 -18.01 26.90
CA TYR A 480 41.35 -18.06 25.92
C TYR A 480 40.60 -16.72 25.81
N ASP A 481 40.36 -16.05 26.94
CA ASP A 481 39.75 -14.72 26.99
C ASP A 481 40.66 -13.63 26.42
N GLY A 482 41.98 -13.78 26.56
CA GLY A 482 42.98 -12.87 25.96
C GLY A 482 43.02 -12.94 24.44
N GLU A 483 42.92 -14.13 23.84
CA GLU A 483 42.79 -14.30 22.38
C GLU A 483 41.46 -13.78 21.85
N ARG A 484 40.36 -14.10 22.52
CA ARG A 484 39.02 -13.61 22.20
C ARG A 484 38.96 -12.09 22.20
N THR A 485 39.49 -11.45 23.24
CA THR A 485 39.50 -9.99 23.37
C THR A 485 40.38 -9.35 22.30
N ARG A 486 41.56 -9.92 22.00
CA ARG A 486 42.42 -9.44 20.91
C ARG A 486 41.73 -9.51 19.55
N PHE A 487 41.03 -10.62 19.26
CA PHE A 487 40.28 -10.76 18.02
C PHE A 487 39.17 -9.71 17.90
N LEU A 488 38.35 -9.52 18.94
CA LEU A 488 37.27 -8.52 18.92
C LEU A 488 37.83 -7.10 18.76
N ASN A 489 38.91 -6.77 19.47
CA ASN A 489 39.60 -5.49 19.34
C ASN A 489 40.16 -5.27 17.91
N SER A 490 40.65 -6.32 17.24
CA SER A 490 41.13 -6.23 15.85
C SER A 490 40.04 -5.86 14.85
N LEU A 491 38.76 -6.11 15.20
CA LEU A 491 37.59 -5.69 14.42
C LEU A 491 37.13 -4.27 14.75
N GLY A 492 37.88 -3.55 15.59
CA GLY A 492 37.53 -2.20 16.05
C GLY A 492 36.50 -2.17 17.18
N LEU A 493 36.24 -3.31 17.83
CA LEU A 493 35.29 -3.41 18.93
C LEU A 493 35.99 -3.27 20.27
N GLU A 494 35.48 -2.43 21.16
CA GLU A 494 35.94 -2.41 22.56
C GLU A 494 35.17 -3.45 23.37
N VAL A 495 35.87 -4.23 24.19
CA VAL A 495 35.27 -5.25 25.07
C VAL A 495 35.30 -4.77 26.52
N VAL A 496 34.13 -4.74 27.15
CA VAL A 496 33.96 -4.46 28.60
C VAL A 496 33.45 -5.72 29.27
N ARG A 497 34.02 -6.06 30.42
CA ARG A 497 33.67 -7.25 31.21
C ARG A 497 33.17 -6.83 32.58
N TYR A 498 32.07 -7.44 33.01
CA TYR A 498 31.55 -7.32 34.38
C TYR A 498 31.46 -8.72 34.99
N ALA A 499 31.85 -8.86 36.26
CA ALA A 499 31.65 -10.12 36.95
C ALA A 499 30.16 -10.33 37.24
N ASN A 500 29.71 -11.59 37.23
CA ASN A 500 28.34 -11.97 37.57
C ASN A 500 27.86 -11.34 38.89
N GLN A 501 28.72 -11.32 39.92
CA GLN A 501 28.40 -10.76 41.23
C GLN A 501 28.21 -9.24 41.19
N GLU A 502 28.99 -8.52 40.37
CA GLU A 502 28.84 -7.07 40.21
C GLU A 502 27.49 -6.73 39.57
N VAL A 503 27.09 -7.47 38.53
CA VAL A 503 25.80 -7.26 37.88
C VAL A 503 24.63 -7.60 38.83
N LEU A 504 24.75 -8.67 39.61
CA LEU A 504 23.68 -9.12 40.51
C LEU A 504 23.53 -8.27 41.76
N HIS A 505 24.64 -7.75 42.31
CA HIS A 505 24.64 -7.06 43.61
C HIS A 505 24.90 -5.56 43.53
N ASP A 506 25.52 -5.05 42.46
CA ASP A 506 25.80 -3.64 42.25
C ASP A 506 25.51 -3.19 40.80
N LEU A 507 24.27 -3.43 40.36
CA LEU A 507 23.82 -3.00 39.03
C LEU A 507 23.94 -1.48 38.82
N ALA A 508 23.81 -0.69 39.89
CA ALA A 508 23.97 0.76 39.84
C ALA A 508 25.42 1.16 39.53
N GLY A 509 26.40 0.50 40.16
CA GLY A 509 27.82 0.66 39.86
C GLY A 509 28.15 0.27 38.41
N VAL A 510 27.61 -0.86 37.94
CA VAL A 510 27.75 -1.30 36.53
C VAL A 510 27.18 -0.25 35.56
N PHE A 511 26.00 0.30 35.85
CA PHE A 511 25.39 1.36 35.02
C PHE A 511 26.24 2.63 34.99
N ALA A 512 26.76 3.07 36.15
CA ALA A 512 27.58 4.27 36.25
C ALA A 512 28.92 4.11 35.52
N ASP A 513 29.55 2.93 35.63
CA ASP A 513 30.79 2.62 34.89
C ASP A 513 30.55 2.59 33.38
N LEU A 514 29.50 1.91 32.92
CA LEU A 514 29.14 1.84 31.50
C LEU A 514 28.84 3.23 30.94
N SER A 515 28.15 4.08 31.71
CA SER A 515 27.86 5.48 31.33
C SER A 515 29.16 6.28 31.15
N ARG A 516 30.08 6.18 32.11
CA ARG A 516 31.38 6.86 32.06
C ARG A 516 32.20 6.45 30.83
N ARG A 517 32.21 5.16 30.50
CA ARG A 517 32.92 4.60 29.33
C ARG A 517 32.34 5.03 27.99
N VAL A 518 31.06 5.39 27.97
CA VAL A 518 30.38 5.86 26.75
C VAL A 518 30.49 7.37 26.59
N GLU A 519 30.46 8.13 27.69
CA GLU A 519 30.67 9.59 27.68
C GLU A 519 32.05 9.98 27.13
N THR A 520 33.10 9.21 27.42
CA THR A 520 34.45 9.45 26.88
C THR A 520 34.59 9.19 25.37
N ARG A 521 33.54 8.67 24.71
CA ARG A 521 33.54 8.30 23.28
C ARG A 521 32.70 9.21 22.40
N THR A 522 31.82 10.02 22.97
CA THR A 522 31.04 11.07 22.29
C THR A 522 31.77 12.39 22.29
#